data_AF-A0A382W6P8-F1
#
_entry.id   AF-A0A382W6P8-F1
#
_cell.length_a   1.000
_cell.length_b   1.000
_cell.length_c   1.000
_cell.angle_alpha   90.00
_cell.angle_beta   90.00
_cell.angle_gamma   90.00
#
_symmetry.space_group_name_H-M   'P 1'
#
loop_
_entity.id
_entity.type
_entity.pdbx_description
1 polymer ?
#
loop_
_entity_poly.entity_id
_entity_poly.type
_entity_poly.pdbx_seq_one_letter_code
_entity_poly.pdbx_strand_id
1 'polypeptide(L)'
;MYQLKKSIEDALLNLLLKKNFDEIEIIEIQKKTRVPPKKFFQLFKTKEEIMISFFKRIDKILEKKIKKINFGENIKDNLFEICMIRLDLLNPYKKNLYNFYLSFQKKPKLFIKLYKSFFTSMENNLRLSRVNLEPIKKNLK
;
A
#
# COMPACT_ATOMS: atom_id res chain seq x y z
N MET A 1 -4.10 0.71 -18.72
CA MET A 1 -2.95 0.94 -17.80
C MET A 1 -3.18 0.38 -16.38
N TYR A 2 -4.36 0.56 -15.78
CA TYR A 2 -4.67 0.08 -14.43
C TYR A 2 -4.53 -1.46 -14.26
N GLN A 3 -5.10 -2.25 -15.18
CA GLN A 3 -5.01 -3.72 -15.15
C GLN A 3 -3.56 -4.23 -15.20
N LEU A 4 -2.69 -3.53 -15.94
CA LEU A 4 -1.28 -3.87 -16.05
C LEU A 4 -0.54 -3.65 -14.72
N LYS A 5 -0.73 -2.50 -14.07
CA LYS A 5 -0.15 -2.26 -12.73
C LYS A 5 -0.61 -3.31 -11.73
N LYS A 6 -1.91 -3.63 -11.74
CA LYS A 6 -2.48 -4.70 -10.91
C LYS A 6 -1.79 -6.04 -11.15
N SER A 7 -1.57 -6.44 -12.40
CA SER A 7 -0.90 -7.72 -12.69
C SER A 7 0.54 -7.77 -12.15
N ILE A 8 1.27 -6.65 -12.17
CA ILE A 8 2.63 -6.54 -11.66
C ILE A 8 2.64 -6.57 -10.12
N GLU A 9 1.74 -5.84 -9.48
CA GLU A 9 1.52 -5.85 -8.02
C GLU A 9 1.21 -7.28 -7.54
N ASP A 10 0.26 -7.96 -8.19
CA ASP A 10 -0.15 -9.31 -7.82
C ASP A 10 0.98 -10.33 -8.06
N ALA A 11 1.82 -10.13 -9.07
CA ALA A 11 3.00 -10.98 -9.30
C ALA A 11 4.02 -10.89 -8.16
N LEU A 12 4.29 -9.68 -7.65
CA LEU A 12 5.16 -9.46 -6.49
C LEU A 12 4.56 -10.07 -5.22
N LEU A 13 3.25 -9.86 -4.97
CA LEU A 13 2.57 -10.47 -3.83
C LEU A 13 2.67 -12.00 -3.89
N ASN A 14 2.47 -12.61 -5.06
CA ASN A 14 2.62 -14.06 -5.22
C ASN A 14 4.05 -14.55 -5.01
N LEU A 15 5.07 -13.73 -5.27
CA LEU A 15 6.46 -14.07 -4.96
C LEU A 15 6.75 -13.97 -3.45
N LEU A 16 6.14 -13.01 -2.76
CA LEU A 16 6.24 -12.87 -1.30
C LEU A 16 5.71 -14.09 -0.54
N LEU A 17 4.87 -14.94 -1.15
CA LEU A 17 4.44 -16.21 -0.53
C LEU A 17 5.53 -17.29 -0.53
N LYS A 18 6.57 -17.12 -1.35
CA LYS A 18 7.59 -18.14 -1.62
C LYS A 18 9.00 -17.71 -1.22
N LYS A 19 9.28 -16.40 -1.20
CA LYS A 19 10.61 -15.81 -0.99
C LYS A 19 10.53 -14.59 -0.10
N ASN A 20 11.63 -14.28 0.59
CA ASN A 20 11.74 -13.02 1.32
C ASN A 20 11.77 -11.85 0.32
N PHE A 21 11.25 -10.68 0.70
CA PHE A 21 11.22 -9.51 -0.20
C PHE A 21 12.61 -9.16 -0.72
N ASP A 22 13.64 -9.36 0.09
CA ASP A 22 15.02 -9.05 -0.25
C ASP A 22 15.62 -9.94 -1.34
N GLU A 23 15.22 -11.21 -1.37
CA GLU A 23 15.65 -12.21 -2.35
C GLU A 23 14.91 -12.07 -3.69
N ILE A 24 13.77 -11.37 -3.70
CA ILE A 24 13.01 -11.13 -4.92
C ILE A 24 13.71 -10.07 -5.75
N GLU A 25 14.09 -10.42 -6.98
CA GLU A 25 14.63 -9.46 -7.94
C GLU A 25 13.52 -8.82 -8.77
N ILE A 26 13.71 -7.56 -9.17
CA ILE A 26 12.73 -6.88 -10.02
C ILE A 26 12.57 -7.54 -11.39
N ILE A 27 13.66 -8.12 -11.92
CA ILE A 27 13.66 -8.87 -13.17
C ILE A 27 12.82 -10.14 -13.03
N GLU A 28 12.80 -10.79 -11.86
CA GLU A 28 11.94 -11.94 -11.59
C GLU A 28 10.46 -11.56 -11.68
N ILE A 29 10.07 -10.43 -11.09
CA ILE A 29 8.70 -9.89 -11.18
C ILE A 29 8.34 -9.61 -12.65
N GLN A 30 9.23 -8.94 -13.39
CA GLN A 30 9.03 -8.63 -14.81
C GLN A 30 8.82 -9.90 -15.63
N LYS A 31 9.70 -10.90 -15.52
CA LYS A 31 9.58 -12.18 -16.23
C LYS A 31 8.27 -12.91 -15.92
N LYS A 32 7.87 -12.92 -14.64
CA LYS A 32 6.63 -13.58 -14.20
C LYS A 32 5.36 -12.95 -14.78
N THR A 33 5.39 -11.64 -15.04
CA THR A 33 4.26 -10.90 -15.63
C THR A 33 4.19 -10.99 -17.16
N ARG A 34 5.25 -11.48 -17.81
CA ARG A 34 5.41 -11.51 -19.29
C ARG A 34 5.25 -10.13 -19.97
N VAL A 35 5.40 -9.05 -19.21
CA VAL A 35 5.32 -7.68 -19.72
C VAL A 35 6.65 -7.33 -20.39
N PRO A 36 6.67 -6.75 -21.60
CA PRO A 36 7.90 -6.34 -22.25
C PRO A 36 8.77 -5.44 -21.34
N PRO A 37 10.09 -5.65 -21.24
CA PRO A 37 10.95 -4.92 -20.30
C PRO A 37 10.79 -3.40 -20.38
N LYS A 38 10.80 -2.83 -21.60
CA LYS A 38 10.60 -1.39 -21.82
C LYS A 38 9.31 -0.86 -21.16
N LYS A 39 8.21 -1.59 -21.30
CA LYS A 39 6.90 -1.22 -20.73
C LYS A 39 6.85 -1.42 -19.22
N PHE A 40 7.51 -2.47 -18.72
CA PHE A 40 7.60 -2.73 -17.28
C PHE A 40 8.37 -1.61 -16.56
N PHE A 41 9.57 -1.29 -17.04
CA PHE A 41 10.45 -0.30 -16.40
C PHE A 41 10.00 1.16 -16.60
N GLN A 42 9.09 1.42 -17.55
CA GLN A 42 8.34 2.69 -17.60
C GLN A 42 7.36 2.85 -16.44
N LEU A 43 6.86 1.74 -15.87
CA LEU A 43 5.90 1.76 -14.76
C LEU A 43 6.58 1.67 -13.40
N PHE A 44 7.60 0.82 -13.28
CA PHE A 44 8.25 0.51 -12.02
C PHE A 44 9.75 0.30 -12.22
N LYS A 45 10.56 1.09 -11.50
CA LYS A 45 12.02 0.98 -11.47
C LYS A 45 12.51 0.11 -10.32
N THR A 46 11.71 0.00 -9.26
CA THR A 46 12.08 -0.75 -8.04
C THR A 46 10.92 -1.62 -7.53
N LYS A 47 11.24 -2.67 -6.76
CA LYS A 47 10.21 -3.53 -6.12
C LYS A 47 9.44 -2.79 -5.03
N GLU A 48 10.06 -1.79 -4.42
CA GLU A 48 9.44 -0.89 -3.44
C GLU A 48 8.34 -0.02 -4.09
N GLU A 49 8.58 0.51 -5.29
CA GLU A 49 7.55 1.25 -6.04
C GLU A 49 6.32 0.39 -6.35
N ILE A 50 6.51 -0.90 -6.61
CA ILE A 50 5.42 -1.85 -6.84
C ILE A 50 4.60 -2.04 -5.55
N MET A 51 5.26 -2.23 -4.39
CA MET A 51 4.57 -2.30 -3.09
C MET A 51 3.82 -1.01 -2.76
N ILE A 52 4.42 0.15 -3.01
CA ILE A 52 3.78 1.45 -2.86
C ILE A 52 2.53 1.55 -3.75
N SER A 53 2.61 1.08 -5.00
CA SER A 53 1.46 1.07 -5.92
C SER A 53 0.34 0.16 -5.41
N PHE A 54 0.67 -1.01 -4.87
CA PHE A 54 -0.28 -1.90 -4.22
C PHE A 54 -1.01 -1.20 -3.07
N PHE A 55 -0.31 -0.54 -2.14
CA PHE A 55 -0.97 0.17 -1.04
C PHE A 55 -1.82 1.33 -1.54
N LYS A 56 -1.36 2.09 -2.55
CA LYS A 56 -2.17 3.13 -3.20
C LYS A 56 -3.43 2.56 -3.86
N ARG A 57 -3.40 1.34 -4.38
CA ARG A 57 -4.58 0.64 -4.89
C ARG A 57 -5.56 0.34 -3.77
N ILE A 58 -5.09 -0.14 -2.62
CA ILE A 58 -5.93 -0.36 -1.43
C ILE A 58 -6.56 0.95 -0.97
N ASP A 59 -5.78 2.03 -0.87
CA ASP A 59 -6.27 3.36 -0.46
C ASP A 59 -7.39 3.88 -1.37
N LYS A 60 -7.26 3.69 -2.68
CA LYS A 60 -8.31 4.06 -3.65
C LYS A 60 -9.58 3.24 -3.50
N ILE A 61 -9.46 1.95 -3.17
CA ILE A 61 -10.63 1.09 -2.95
C ILE A 61 -11.31 1.46 -1.64
N LEU A 62 -10.52 1.71 -0.58
CA LEU A 62 -11.00 2.20 0.71
C LEU A 62 -11.76 3.51 0.52
N GLU A 63 -11.17 4.52 -0.11
CA GLU A 63 -11.82 5.82 -0.35
C GLU A 63 -13.17 5.67 -1.08
N LYS A 64 -13.25 4.79 -2.09
CA LYS A 64 -14.50 4.50 -2.80
C LYS A 64 -15.55 3.82 -1.92
N LYS A 65 -15.14 2.96 -0.99
CA LYS A 65 -16.05 2.33 -0.01
C LYS A 65 -16.54 3.36 1.01
N ILE A 66 -15.64 4.16 1.57
CA ILE A 66 -15.96 5.20 2.55
C ILE A 66 -16.94 6.23 1.99
N LYS A 67 -16.78 6.67 0.73
CA LYS A 67 -17.72 7.61 0.10
C LYS A 67 -19.18 7.12 0.00
N LYS A 68 -19.42 5.82 0.21
CA LYS A 68 -20.77 5.23 0.22
C LYS A 68 -21.35 5.09 1.63
N ILE A 69 -20.59 5.43 2.66
CA ILE A 69 -20.98 5.31 4.07
C ILE A 69 -21.41 6.68 4.57
N ASN A 70 -22.55 6.72 5.26
CA ASN A 70 -23.01 7.91 5.96
C ASN A 70 -22.36 7.97 7.34
N PHE A 71 -21.21 8.64 7.42
CA PHE A 71 -20.54 8.87 8.70
C PHE A 71 -21.32 9.83 9.60
N GLY A 72 -21.39 9.48 10.88
CA GLY A 72 -21.93 10.32 11.94
C GLY A 72 -20.95 11.38 12.41
N GLU A 73 -21.28 12.03 13.52
CA GLU A 73 -20.50 13.13 14.10
C GLU A 73 -19.31 12.65 14.95
N ASN A 74 -19.36 11.41 15.45
CA ASN A 74 -18.28 10.86 16.26
C ASN A 74 -17.07 10.45 15.39
N ILE A 75 -16.00 11.24 15.48
CA ILE A 75 -14.75 11.03 14.75
C ILE A 75 -14.08 9.69 15.11
N LYS A 76 -14.16 9.25 16.37
CA LYS A 76 -13.55 7.99 16.81
C LYS A 76 -14.24 6.79 16.14
N ASP A 77 -15.57 6.81 16.09
CA ASP A 77 -16.35 5.76 15.44
C ASP A 77 -16.07 5.73 13.92
N ASN A 78 -16.00 6.90 13.29
CA ASN A 78 -15.62 7.01 11.88
C ASN A 78 -14.21 6.45 11.61
N LEU A 79 -13.23 6.74 12.48
CA LEU A 79 -11.88 6.22 12.34
C LEU A 79 -11.83 4.70 12.55
N PHE A 80 -12.59 4.18 13.52
CA PHE A 80 -12.71 2.74 13.76
C PHE A 80 -13.25 2.04 12.50
N GLU A 81 -14.32 2.56 11.90
CA GLU A 81 -14.92 2.01 10.68
C GLU A 81 -13.92 2.01 9.51
N ILE A 82 -13.16 3.09 9.32
CA ILE A 82 -12.10 3.15 8.29
C ILE A 82 -11.03 2.09 8.53
N CYS A 83 -10.59 1.90 9.77
CA CYS A 83 -9.61 0.89 10.13
C CYS A 83 -10.16 -0.52 9.85
N MET A 84 -11.41 -0.80 10.21
CA MET A 84 -12.06 -2.09 9.94
C MET A 84 -12.12 -2.40 8.45
N ILE A 85 -12.62 -1.46 7.65
CA ILE A 85 -12.70 -1.64 6.18
C ILE A 85 -11.31 -1.83 5.58
N ARG A 86 -10.30 -1.11 6.08
CA ARG A 86 -8.91 -1.28 5.61
C ARG A 86 -8.37 -2.67 5.94
N LEU A 87 -8.60 -3.17 7.16
CA LEU A 87 -8.19 -4.51 7.56
C LEU A 87 -8.87 -5.57 6.70
N ASP A 88 -10.18 -5.43 6.42
CA ASP A 88 -10.90 -6.33 5.52
C ASP A 88 -10.32 -6.35 4.10
N LEU A 89 -9.97 -5.17 3.57
CA LEU A 89 -9.34 -5.05 2.25
C LEU A 89 -7.94 -5.70 2.19
N LEU A 90 -7.21 -5.70 3.30
CA LEU A 90 -5.87 -6.27 3.40
C LEU A 90 -5.88 -7.75 3.79
N ASN A 91 -6.96 -8.26 4.36
CA ASN A 91 -7.08 -9.62 4.88
C ASN A 91 -6.70 -10.70 3.83
N PRO A 92 -7.11 -10.62 2.55
CA PRO A 92 -6.70 -11.59 1.53
C PRO A 92 -5.18 -11.66 1.30
N TYR A 93 -4.44 -10.62 1.70
CA TYR A 93 -2.99 -10.49 1.52
C TYR A 93 -2.21 -10.69 2.82
N LYS A 94 -2.86 -11.10 3.91
CA LYS A 94 -2.25 -11.19 5.25
C LYS A 94 -0.92 -11.93 5.25
N LYS A 95 -0.84 -13.10 4.59
CA LYS A 95 0.40 -13.90 4.50
C LYS A 95 1.49 -13.20 3.67
N ASN A 96 1.12 -12.57 2.55
CA ASN A 96 2.05 -11.81 1.72
C ASN A 96 2.65 -10.64 2.50
N LEU A 97 1.80 -9.92 3.23
CA LEU A 97 2.19 -8.76 4.03
C LEU A 97 3.05 -9.15 5.22
N TYR A 98 2.71 -10.24 5.91
CA TYR A 98 3.55 -10.79 6.98
C TYR A 98 4.98 -11.04 6.48
N ASN A 99 5.13 -11.76 5.36
CA ASN A 99 6.45 -12.03 4.76
C ASN A 99 7.17 -10.75 4.30
N PHE A 100 6.42 -9.76 3.81
CA PHE A 100 6.99 -8.45 3.48
C PHE A 100 7.54 -7.74 4.72
N TYR A 101 6.77 -7.68 5.81
CA TYR A 101 7.16 -6.97 7.04
C TYR A 101 8.34 -7.64 7.76
N LEU A 102 8.52 -8.95 7.65
CA LEU A 102 9.74 -9.63 8.14
C LEU A 102 11.03 -9.04 7.54
N SER A 103 10.95 -8.46 6.34
CA SER A 103 12.11 -7.86 5.68
C SER A 103 12.59 -6.57 6.37
N PHE A 104 11.75 -5.91 7.16
CA PHE A 104 12.16 -4.71 7.92
C PHE A 104 13.14 -5.04 9.05
N GLN A 105 13.04 -6.24 9.63
CA GLN A 105 13.97 -6.70 10.67
C GLN A 105 15.39 -6.83 10.12
N LYS A 106 15.52 -7.34 8.88
CA LYS A 106 16.81 -7.53 8.21
C LYS A 106 17.32 -6.26 7.54
N LYS A 107 16.42 -5.43 7.00
CA LYS A 107 16.76 -4.18 6.30
C LYS A 107 15.90 -3.01 6.78
N PRO A 108 16.27 -2.36 7.89
CA PRO A 108 15.55 -1.19 8.41
C PRO A 108 15.43 -0.04 7.39
N LYS A 109 16.42 0.12 6.50
CA LYS A 109 16.39 1.14 5.43
C LYS A 109 15.23 0.95 4.44
N LEU A 110 14.65 -0.24 4.34
CA LEU A 110 13.45 -0.48 3.53
C LEU A 110 12.26 0.36 4.03
N PHE A 111 12.14 0.54 5.34
CA PHE A 111 11.10 1.40 5.92
C PHE A 111 11.23 2.85 5.44
N ILE A 112 12.47 3.37 5.35
CA ILE A 112 12.76 4.73 4.84
C ILE A 112 12.37 4.89 3.36
N LYS A 113 12.29 3.81 2.58
CA LYS A 113 11.77 3.93 1.21
C LYS A 113 10.25 4.02 1.15
N LEU A 114 9.57 3.58 2.21
CA LEU A 114 8.12 3.43 2.26
C LEU A 114 7.44 4.50 3.14
N TYR A 115 8.18 5.11 4.08
CA TYR A 115 7.61 5.96 5.13
C TYR A 115 6.71 7.06 4.56
N LYS A 116 7.14 7.75 3.50
CA LYS A 116 6.37 8.85 2.91
C LYS A 116 5.01 8.35 2.42
N SER A 117 4.99 7.21 1.72
CA SER A 117 3.73 6.63 1.25
C SER A 117 2.85 6.15 2.40
N PHE A 118 3.45 5.59 3.46
CA PHE A 118 2.72 5.17 4.65
C PHE A 118 2.03 6.35 5.34
N PHE A 119 2.76 7.43 5.63
CA PHE A 119 2.17 8.60 6.28
C PHE A 119 1.15 9.32 5.41
N THR A 120 1.36 9.40 4.08
CA THR A 120 0.33 9.91 3.17
C THR A 120 -0.96 9.08 3.24
N SER A 121 -0.84 7.76 3.35
CA SER A 121 -1.99 6.85 3.51
C SER A 121 -2.72 7.08 4.84
N MET A 122 -1.97 7.24 5.93
CA MET A 122 -2.53 7.52 7.26
C MET A 122 -3.20 8.89 7.33
N GLU A 123 -2.58 9.94 6.77
CA GLU A 123 -3.19 11.28 6.67
C GLU A 123 -4.50 11.23 5.89
N ASN A 124 -4.54 10.45 4.81
CA ASN A 124 -5.78 10.24 4.05
C ASN A 124 -6.87 9.56 4.89
N ASN A 125 -6.53 8.53 5.67
CA ASN A 125 -7.49 7.88 6.57
C ASN A 125 -8.05 8.86 7.61
N LEU A 126 -7.20 9.67 8.23
CA LEU A 126 -7.61 10.69 9.20
C LEU A 126 -8.56 11.73 8.57
N ARG A 127 -8.21 12.22 7.38
CA ARG A 127 -9.07 13.15 6.63
C ARG A 127 -10.43 12.52 6.32
N LEU A 128 -10.45 11.26 5.88
CA LEU A 128 -11.69 10.54 5.58
C LEU A 128 -12.56 10.35 6.84
N SER A 129 -11.98 10.25 8.04
CA SER A 129 -12.72 10.21 9.31
C SER A 129 -13.20 11.59 9.81
N ARG A 130 -13.02 12.67 9.04
CA ARG A 130 -13.35 14.05 9.41
C ARG A 130 -12.48 14.63 10.54
N VAL A 131 -11.28 14.08 10.77
CA VAL A 131 -10.30 14.69 11.68
C VAL A 131 -9.79 16.01 11.08
N ASN A 132 -9.78 17.08 11.88
CA ASN A 132 -9.13 18.34 11.49
C ASN A 132 -7.60 18.18 11.55
N LEU A 133 -6.93 18.28 10.40
CA LEU A 133 -5.48 18.10 10.27
C LEU A 133 -4.69 19.42 10.38
N GLU A 134 -5.33 20.59 10.49
CA GLU A 134 -4.63 21.87 10.56
C GLU A 134 -3.63 22.00 11.74
N PRO A 135 -3.96 21.56 12.96
CA PRO A 135 -3.02 21.64 14.08
C PRO A 135 -1.74 20.83 13.85
N ILE A 136 -1.85 19.70 13.14
CA ILE A 136 -0.73 18.81 12.85
C ILE A 136 0.22 19.45 11.82
N LYS A 137 -0.31 20.22 10.86
CA LYS A 137 0.49 20.88 9.82
C LYS A 137 1.26 22.10 10.32
N LYS A 138 0.76 22.79 11.35
CA LYS A 138 1.44 23.96 11.94
C LYS A 138 2.70 23.59 12.73
N ASN A 139 2.77 22.38 13.29
CA ASN A 139 3.86 21.93 14.17
C ASN A 139 4.99 21.19 13.42
N LEU A 140 4.97 21.17 12.09
CA LEU A 140 6.00 20.53 11.24
C LEU A 140 6.92 21.56 10.56
N LYS A 141 6.99 22.79 11.08
CA LYS A 141 7.97 23.80 10.66
C LYS A 141 9.29 23.60 11.38
#